data_AF-A0A375E8Z4-F1
#
_entry.id   AF-A0A375E8Z4-F1
#
_cell.length_a   1.000
_cell.length_b   1.000
_cell.length_c   1.000
_cell.angle_alpha   90.00
_cell.angle_beta   90.00
_cell.angle_gamma   90.00
#
_symmetry.space_group_name_H-M   'P 1'
#
loop_
_entity.id
_entity.type
_entity.pdbx_description
1 polymer ?
#
loop_
_entity_poly.entity_id
_entity_poly.type
_entity_poly.pdbx_seq_one_letter_code
_entity_poly.pdbx_strand_id
1 'polypeptide(L)' 'MVQDHGEDPARLVAQAAAPLQLPVASHDCEQAAALLAGMAAMVARLREALAQGEGQHDR' A
#
# COMPACT_ATOMS: atom_id res chain seq x y z
N MET A 1 18.08 -5.14 4.65
CA MET A 1 16.99 -5.83 5.37
C MET A 1 15.70 -5.22 4.85
N VAL A 2 15.15 -5.76 3.77
CA VAL A 2 13.89 -5.25 3.19
C VAL A 2 12.78 -5.83 4.05
N GLN A 3 12.17 -4.99 4.88
CA GLN A 3 11.09 -5.42 5.74
C GLN A 3 9.94 -5.91 4.86
N ASP A 4 9.56 -7.15 5.12
CA ASP A 4 8.43 -7.89 4.59
C ASP A 4 7.24 -6.96 4.35
N HIS A 5 6.86 -6.77 3.09
CA HIS A 5 5.69 -5.95 2.70
C HIS A 5 4.37 -6.69 3.01
N GLY A 6 4.29 -7.27 4.20
CA GLY A 6 3.09 -7.85 4.80
C GLY A 6 2.50 -6.94 5.88
N GLU A 7 2.80 -5.64 5.86
CA GLU A 7 2.19 -4.68 6.78
C GLU A 7 0.72 -4.48 6.40
N ASP A 8 -0.15 -4.98 7.27
CA ASP A 8 -1.59 -4.88 7.12
C ASP A 8 -2.03 -3.41 6.94
N PRO A 9 -2.78 -3.08 5.87
CA PRO A 9 -3.11 -1.69 5.55
C PRO A 9 -3.99 -1.04 6.62
N ALA A 10 -4.82 -1.80 7.35
CA ALA A 10 -5.59 -1.26 8.46
C ALA A 10 -4.67 -0.90 9.64
N ARG A 11 -3.62 -1.69 9.87
CA ARG A 11 -2.60 -1.42 10.89
C ARG A 11 -1.75 -0.18 10.56
N LEU A 12 -1.48 0.08 9.28
CA LEU A 12 -0.81 1.30 8.82
C LEU A 12 -1.69 2.53 9.05
N VAL A 13 -2.97 2.44 8.69
CA VAL A 13 -3.93 3.54 8.89
C VAL A 13 -4.15 3.83 10.38
N ALA A 14 -4.26 2.80 11.21
CA ALA A 14 -4.40 2.97 12.66
C ALA A 14 -3.18 3.68 13.29
N GLN A 15 -1.96 3.35 12.85
CA GLN A 15 -0.74 4.03 13.29
C GLN A 15 -0.67 5.48 12.83
N ALA A 16 -1.10 5.76 11.59
CA ALA A 16 -1.15 7.12 11.04
C ALA A 16 -2.24 7.98 11.70
N ALA A 17 -3.33 7.37 12.17
CA ALA A 17 -4.43 8.05 12.85
C ALA A 17 -4.13 8.33 14.33
N ALA A 18 -3.30 7.51 14.99
CA ALA A 18 -2.93 7.67 16.40
C ALA A 18 -2.46 9.08 16.82
N PRO A 19 -1.63 9.81 16.04
CA PRO A 19 -1.20 11.18 16.40
C PRO A 19 -2.23 12.28 16.11
N LEU A 20 -3.31 12.00 15.36
CA LEU A 20 -4.21 13.05 14.86
C LEU A 20 -5.09 13.69 15.93
N GLN A 21 -5.16 13.13 17.15
CA GLN A 21 -5.95 13.60 18.32
C GLN A 21 -7.44 13.91 18.04
N LEU A 22 -7.92 13.64 16.83
CA LEU A 22 -9.30 13.78 16.38
C LEU A 22 -9.95 12.39 16.33
N PRO A 23 -11.25 12.27 16.65
CA PRO A 23 -11.97 11.03 16.45
C PRO A 23 -12.12 10.79 14.94
N VAL A 24 -11.23 9.97 14.37
CA VAL A 24 -11.41 9.41 13.03
C VAL A 24 -12.46 8.32 13.16
N ALA A 25 -13.55 8.40 12.39
CA ALA A 25 -14.57 7.35 12.43
C ALA A 25 -13.96 6.06 11.89
N SER A 26 -14.35 4.91 12.47
CA SER A 26 -13.85 3.59 12.02
C SER A 26 -14.04 3.40 10.52
N HIS A 27 -15.14 3.93 9.97
CA HIS A 27 -15.43 3.90 8.54
C HIS A 27 -14.38 4.61 7.68
N ASP A 28 -13.88 5.77 8.13
CA ASP A 28 -12.85 6.53 7.40
C ASP A 28 -11.52 5.76 7.39
N CYS A 29 -11.19 5.07 8.49
CA CYS A 29 -10.02 4.21 8.58
C CYS A 29 -10.12 3.01 7.62
N GLU A 30 -11.28 2.37 7.53
CA GLU A 30 -11.53 1.25 6.61
C GLU A 30 -11.45 1.70 5.14
N GLN A 31 -12.00 2.87 4.83
CA GLN A 31 -11.95 3.44 3.48
C GLN A 31 -10.52 3.83 3.06
N ALA A 32 -9.75 4.41 3.98
CA ALA A 32 -8.33 4.69 3.77
C ALA A 32 -7.51 3.40 3.58
N ALA A 33 -7.79 2.35 4.37
CA ALA A 33 -7.10 1.07 4.24
C ALA A 33 -7.40 0.39 2.88
N ALA A 34 -8.66 0.44 2.43
CA ALA A 34 -9.05 -0.06 1.11
C ALA A 34 -8.36 0.70 -0.04
N LEU A 35 -8.25 2.03 0.08
CA LEU A 35 -7.54 2.87 -0.88
C LEU A 35 -6.04 2.52 -0.94
N LEU A 36 -5.40 2.40 0.24
CA LEU A 36 -4.00 1.99 0.37
C LEU A 36 -3.74 0.61 -0.25
N ALA A 37 -4.62 -0.36 -0.01
CA ALA A 37 -4.53 -1.69 -0.62
C ALA A 37 -4.63 -1.62 -2.16
N GLY A 38 -5.55 -0.80 -2.70
CA GLY A 38 -5.68 -0.57 -4.13
C GLY A 38 -4.43 0.06 -4.76
N MET A 39 -3.83 1.05 -4.07
CA MET A 39 -2.58 1.68 -4.51
C MET A 39 -1.41 0.69 -4.49
N ALA A 40 -1.28 -0.12 -3.43
CA ALA A 40 -0.26 -1.14 -3.32
C ALA A 40 -0.37 -2.17 -4.46
N ALA A 41 -1.59 -2.62 -4.78
CA ALA A 41 -1.84 -3.52 -5.90
C ALA A 41 -1.46 -2.89 -7.25
N MET A 42 -1.78 -1.60 -7.47
CA MET A 42 -1.38 -0.89 -8.68
C MET A 42 0.14 -0.80 -8.83
N VAL A 43 0.84 -0.46 -7.74
CA VAL A 43 2.31 -0.39 -7.72
C VAL A 43 2.93 -1.77 -7.97
N ALA A 44 2.39 -2.84 -7.38
CA ALA A 44 2.85 -4.20 -7.65
C ALA A 44 2.76 -4.53 -9.14
N ARG A 45 1.61 -4.25 -9.78
CA ARG A 45 1.43 -4.48 -11.22
C ARG A 45 2.36 -3.63 -12.09
N LEU A 46 2.63 -2.39 -11.70
CA LEU A 46 3.58 -1.53 -12.40
C LEU A 46 5.01 -2.08 -12.28
N ARG A 47 5.41 -2.57 -11.10
CA ARG A 47 6.72 -3.20 -10.89
C ARG A 47 6.86 -4.49 -11.71
N GLU A 48 5.81 -5.30 -11.77
CA GLU A 48 5.79 -6.50 -12.63
C GLU A 48 5.89 -6.14 -14.12
N ALA A 49 5.15 -5.13 -14.57
CA ALA A 49 5.20 -4.66 -15.96
C ALA A 49 6.59 -4.10 -16.33
N LEU A 50 7.22 -3.36 -15.43
CA LEU A 50 8.59 -2.86 -15.59
C LEU A 50 9.60 -4.02 -15.69
N ALA A 51 9.53 -4.98 -14.77
CA ALA A 51 10.42 -6.16 -14.79
C ALA A 51 10.26 -7.00 -16.07
N GLN A 52 9.03 -7.10 -16.61
CA GLN A 52 8.76 -7.79 -17.87
C GLN A 52 9.25 -7.00 -19.10
N GLY A 53 9.22 -5.66 -19.03
CA GLY A 53 9.73 -4.78 -20.07
C GLY A 53 11.25 -4.74 -20.16
N GLU A 54 11.94 -4.78 -19.01
CA GLU A 54 13.42 -4.81 -18.94
C GLU A 54 14.01 -6.09 -19.54
N GLY A 55 13.32 -7.24 -19.43
CA GLY A 55 13.76 -8.50 -20.06
C GLY A 55 13.55 -8.59 -21.58
N GLN A 56 12.82 -7.64 -22.19
CA GLN A 56 12.56 -7.61 -23.64
C GLN A 56 13.50 -6.69 -24.43
N HIS A 57 14.32 -5.88 -23.76
CA HIS A 57 15.27 -4.97 -24.41
C HIS A 57 16.70 -5.53 -24.51
N ASP A 58 16.95 -6.72 -23.97
CA ASP A 58 18.26 -7.42 -23.97
C ASP A 58 18.29 -8.59 -24.99
N ARG A 59 17.74 -8.39 -26.20
CA ARG A 59 17.80 -9.40 -27.27
C ARG A 59 18.15 -8.80 -28.63
#